data_AF-A0A4U8WE77-F1
#
_entry.id   AF-A0A4U8WE77-F1
#
_cell.length_a   1.000
_cell.length_b   1.000
_cell.length_c   1.000
_cell.angle_alpha   90.00
_cell.angle_beta   90.00
_cell.angle_gamma   90.00
#
_symmetry.space_group_name_H-M   'P 1'
#
loop_
_entity.id
_entity.type
_entity.pdbx_description
1 polymer ?
#
loop_
_entity_poly.entity_id
_entity_poly.type
_entity_poly.pdbx_seq_one_letter_code
_entity_poly.pdbx_strand_id
1 'polypeptide(L)' 'MSYSYRADGVKVKKIHHYFHGRIKADAFTTTDYIDGFQYEGDTGLIGNMSGLQFFSTSEGYYDFANNRYIYHYNDHLDK' A
#
# COMPACT_ATOMS: atom_id res chain seq x y z
N MET A 1 -1.37 2.01 13.48
CA MET A 1 -0.60 1.31 12.42
C MET A 1 0.60 0.61 13.03
N SER A 2 0.99 -0.55 12.48
CA SER A 2 2.27 -1.21 12.75
C SER A 2 3.04 -1.46 11.45
N TYR A 3 4.36 -1.58 11.55
CA TYR A 3 5.27 -1.71 10.42
C TYR A 3 6.33 -2.78 10.71
N SER A 4 6.77 -3.48 9.68
CA SER A 4 7.91 -4.40 9.74
C SER A 4 8.95 -4.03 8.70
N TYR A 5 10.21 -4.22 9.07
CA TYR A 5 11.38 -3.85 8.29
C TYR A 5 12.38 -5.00 8.26
N ARG A 6 13.10 -5.13 7.14
CA ARG A 6 14.32 -5.95 7.10
C ARG A 6 15.44 -5.29 7.91
N ALA A 7 16.50 -6.05 8.16
CA ALA A 7 17.70 -5.55 8.85
C ALA A 7 18.40 -4.40 8.10
N ASP A 8 18.21 -4.30 6.78
CA ASP A 8 18.73 -3.21 5.94
C ASP A 8 17.84 -1.95 5.95
N GLY A 9 16.77 -1.93 6.74
CA GLY A 9 15.87 -0.78 6.87
C GLY A 9 14.76 -0.72 5.83
N VAL A 10 14.69 -1.64 4.87
CA VAL A 10 13.60 -1.68 3.89
C VAL A 10 12.31 -2.11 4.57
N LYS A 11 11.24 -1.31 4.40
CA LYS A 11 9.89 -1.65 4.87
C LYS A 11 9.34 -2.82 4.06
N VAL A 12 8.88 -3.86 4.74
CA VAL A 12 8.32 -5.07 4.11
C VAL A 12 6.84 -5.26 4.38
N LYS A 13 6.33 -4.66 5.45
CA LYS A 13 4.92 -4.79 5.83
C LYS A 13 4.40 -3.56 6.53
N LYS A 14 3.13 -3.24 6.28
CA LYS A 14 2.31 -2.30 7.03
C LYS A 14 1.03 -3.01 7.43
N ILE A 15 0.59 -2.82 8.67
CA ILE A 15 -0.73 -3.28 9.12
C ILE A 15 -1.50 -2.07 9.65
N HIS A 16 -2.66 -1.82 9.07
CA HIS A 16 -3.60 -0.80 9.48
C HIS A 16 -4.79 -1.46 10.17
N HIS A 17 -4.85 -1.33 11.48
CA HIS A 17 -6.02 -1.70 12.29
C HIS A 17 -7.05 -0.58 12.23
N TYR A 18 -8.29 -0.94 11.91
CA TYR A 18 -9.42 -0.03 11.85
C TYR A 18 -10.71 -0.74 12.29
N PHE A 19 -11.75 0.02 12.64
CA PHE A 19 -13.04 -0.55 12.99
C PHE A 19 -13.96 -0.59 11.77
N HIS A 20 -14.51 -1.76 11.44
CA HIS A 20 -15.40 -1.92 10.30
C HIS A 20 -16.86 -1.72 10.69
N GLY A 21 -17.38 -0.51 10.43
CA GLY A 21 -18.71 -0.09 10.91
C GLY A 21 -19.88 -0.97 10.45
N ARG A 22 -19.82 -1.56 9.25
CA ARG A 22 -20.92 -2.40 8.71
C ARG A 22 -21.13 -3.69 9.49
N ILE A 23 -20.06 -4.32 9.96
CA ILE A 23 -20.10 -5.59 10.70
C ILE A 23 -19.80 -5.41 12.19
N LYS A 24 -19.47 -4.18 12.61
CA LYS A 24 -19.18 -3.78 13.99
C LYS A 24 -18.07 -4.61 14.65
N ALA A 25 -16.98 -4.82 13.92
CA ALA A 25 -15.82 -5.58 14.39
C ALA A 25 -14.50 -4.89 14.02
N ASP A 26 -13.44 -5.25 14.73
CA ASP A 26 -12.08 -4.87 14.38
C ASP A 26 -11.64 -5.53 13.07
N ALA A 27 -10.96 -4.76 12.23
CA ALA A 27 -10.51 -5.15 10.90
C ALA A 27 -9.07 -4.70 10.66
N PHE A 28 -8.39 -5.38 9.74
CA PHE A 28 -6.98 -5.15 9.49
C PHE A 28 -6.69 -5.18 8.01
N THR A 29 -6.19 -4.06 7.49
CA THR A 29 -5.59 -4.00 6.15
C THR A 29 -4.10 -4.25 6.28
N THR A 30 -3.62 -5.34 5.68
CA THR A 30 -2.19 -5.64 5.56
C THR A 30 -1.72 -5.19 4.19
N THR A 31 -0.60 -4.47 4.14
CA THR A 31 0.13 -4.14 2.90
C THR A 31 1.49 -4.81 2.93
N ASP A 32 1.76 -5.71 1.99
CA ASP A 32 3.06 -6.36 1.79
C ASP A 32 3.85 -5.63 0.70
N TYR A 33 5.13 -5.39 0.96
CA TYR A 33 6.07 -4.76 0.03
C TYR A 33 7.07 -5.81 -0.44
N ILE A 34 6.89 -6.31 -1.67
CA ILE A 34 7.68 -7.40 -2.26
C ILE A 34 8.26 -6.91 -3.59
N ASP A 35 9.58 -6.94 -3.72
CA ASP A 35 10.31 -6.54 -4.94
C ASP A 35 9.92 -5.15 -5.51
N GLY A 36 9.57 -4.22 -4.63
CA GLY A 36 9.15 -2.86 -5.00
C GLY A 36 7.66 -2.70 -5.35
N PHE A 37 6.90 -3.80 -5.32
CA PHE A 37 5.45 -3.82 -5.52
C PHE A 37 4.70 -3.82 -4.19
N GLN A 38 3.51 -3.20 -4.17
CA GLN A 38 2.62 -3.20 -3.02
C GLN A 38 1.43 -4.12 -3.26
N TYR A 39 1.19 -5.04 -2.32
CA TYR A 39 0.02 -5.93 -2.31
C TYR A 39 -0.81 -5.63 -1.07
N GLU A 40 -2.13 -5.61 -1.18
CA GLU A 40 -3.00 -5.30 -0.06
C GLU A 40 -3.93 -6.49 0.28
N GLY A 41 -4.38 -6.59 1.51
CA GLY A 41 -5.37 -7.59 1.85
C GLY A 41 -6.05 -7.28 3.16
N ASP A 42 -7.38 -7.42 3.18
CA ASP A 42 -8.13 -7.38 4.43
C ASP A 42 -8.06 -8.76 5.08
N THR A 43 -7.39 -8.81 6.23
CA THR A 43 -7.18 -10.06 6.97
C THR A 43 -8.30 -10.30 8.00
N GLY A 44 -9.17 -9.32 8.25
CA GLY A 44 -10.06 -9.32 9.42
C GLY A 44 -11.48 -9.84 9.21
N LEU A 45 -12.03 -9.77 8.00
CA LEU A 45 -13.50 -9.82 7.85
C LEU A 45 -13.97 -10.89 6.86
N ILE A 46 -13.24 -11.05 5.77
CA ILE A 46 -13.46 -11.98 4.66
C ILE A 46 -12.20 -11.81 3.83
N GLY A 47 -11.41 -12.87 3.61
CA GLY A 47 -10.08 -12.84 2.98
C GLY A 47 -10.05 -12.33 1.53
N ASN A 48 -10.49 -11.11 1.31
CA ASN A 48 -10.31 -10.36 0.09
C ASN A 48 -8.86 -9.87 0.10
N MET A 49 -8.02 -10.65 -0.57
CA MET A 49 -6.73 -10.15 -1.03
C MET A 49 -7.00 -9.15 -2.15
N SER A 50 -6.89 -7.87 -1.85
CA SER A 50 -6.81 -6.81 -2.84
C SER A 50 -5.45 -7.00 -3.55
N GLY A 51 -5.43 -7.54 -4.77
CA GLY A 51 -4.19 -7.91 -5.48
C GLY A 51 -3.15 -6.77 -5.65
N LEU A 52 -2.26 -6.89 -6.64
CA LEU A 52 -1.24 -5.87 -6.88
C LEU A 52 -1.85 -4.45 -6.93
N GLN A 53 -1.35 -3.52 -6.09
CA GLN A 53 -1.91 -2.17 -5.94
C GLN A 53 -1.07 -1.13 -6.67
N PHE A 54 0.21 -1.03 -6.33
CA PHE A 54 1.08 0.04 -6.82
C PHE A 54 2.48 -0.46 -7.19
N PHE A 55 3.08 0.19 -8.18
CA PHE A 55 4.50 0.07 -8.54
C PHE A 55 5.11 1.46 -8.70
N SER A 56 6.17 1.74 -7.94
CA SER A 56 6.87 3.03 -7.98
C SER A 56 7.86 3.10 -9.15
N THR A 57 8.00 4.29 -9.72
CA THR A 57 8.95 4.62 -10.79
C THR A 57 9.72 5.90 -10.45
N SER A 58 10.69 6.29 -11.27
CA SER A 58 11.44 7.55 -11.09
C SER A 58 10.59 8.80 -11.23
N GLU A 59 9.49 8.74 -11.99
CA GLU A 59 8.64 9.91 -12.30
C GLU A 59 7.29 9.88 -11.57
N GLY A 60 6.99 8.83 -10.79
CA GLY A 60 5.66 8.63 -10.25
C GLY A 60 5.39 7.22 -9.72
N TYR A 61 4.17 6.74 -9.97
CA TYR A 61 3.78 5.37 -9.71
C TYR A 61 2.62 4.94 -10.62
N TYR A 62 2.57 3.64 -10.90
CA TYR A 62 1.42 3.03 -11.56
C TYR A 62 0.44 2.49 -10.52
N ASP A 63 -0.83 2.82 -10.68
CA ASP A 63 -1.97 2.36 -9.88
C ASP A 63 -2.70 1.27 -10.67
N PHE A 64 -2.51 0.02 -10.26
CA PHE A 64 -3.08 -1.15 -10.91
C PHE A 64 -4.59 -1.28 -10.66
N ALA A 65 -5.08 -0.78 -9.53
CA ALA A 65 -6.51 -0.83 -9.21
C ALA A 65 -7.31 0.08 -10.15
N ASN A 66 -6.75 1.24 -10.51
CA ASN A 66 -7.38 2.20 -11.41
C ASN A 66 -6.81 2.19 -12.84
N ASN A 67 -5.87 1.29 -13.12
CA ASN A 67 -5.23 1.12 -14.43
C ASN A 67 -4.69 2.44 -15.02
N ARG A 68 -3.97 3.22 -14.20
CA ARG A 68 -3.45 4.54 -14.59
C ARG A 68 -2.07 4.82 -13.99
N TYR A 69 -1.31 5.65 -14.70
CA TYR A 69 -0.05 6.20 -14.20
C TYR A 69 -0.28 7.56 -13.54
N ILE A 70 0.33 7.78 -12.39
CA ILE A 70 0.26 9.03 -11.62
C ILE A 70 1.67 9.61 -11.53
N TYR A 71 1.86 10.79 -12.12
CA TYR A 71 3.13 11.52 -12.10
C TYR A 71 3.30 12.29 -10.79
N HIS A 72 4.52 12.29 -10.26
CA HIS A 72 4.92 13.24 -9.23
C HIS A 72 5.44 14.51 -9.92
N TYR A 73 4.65 15.59 -9.85
CA TYR A 73 5.13 16.89 -10.28
C TYR A 73 6.03 17.46 -9.21
N ASN A 74 7.34 17.34 -9.40
CA ASN A 74 8.27 18.22 -8.73
C ASN A 74 8.18 19.56 -9.47
N ASP A 75 7.79 20.61 -8.76
CA ASP A 75 7.87 21.97 -9.30
C ASP A 75 9.34 22.23 -9.65
N HIS A 76 9.64 22.35 -10.94
CA HIS A 76 10.97 22.72 -11.43
C HIS A 76 11.10 24.24 -11.41
N LEU A 77 10.73 24.88 -10.29
CA LEU A 77 10.98 26.30 -10.09
C LEU A 77 12.48 26.50 -9.83
N ASP A 78 13.28 26.36 -10.88
CA ASP A 78 14.63 26.87 -10.92
C ASP A 78 14.55 28.40 -11.04
N LYS A 79 14.69 29.05 -9.87
CA LYS A 79 15.05 30.47 -9.61
C LYS A 79 14.29 31.59 -10.33
#